data_AF-S9VXV6-F1
#
_entry.id   AF-S9VXV6-F1
#
_cell.length_a   1.000
_cell.length_b   1.000
_cell.length_c   1.000
_cell.angle_alpha   90.00
_cell.angle_beta   90.00
_cell.angle_gamma   90.00
#
_symmetry.space_group_name_H-M   'P 1'
#
loop_
_entity.id
_entity.type
_entity.pdbx_description
1 polymer ?
#
loop_
_entity_poly.entity_id
_entity_poly.type
_entity_poly.pdbx_seq_one_letter_code
_entity_poly.pdbx_strand_id
1 'polypeptide(L)'
;MPDLAHQIAGHKAALHNPSVSEEAKARAQEWLDSHGDEAHYTTGTTRGYKADRDDEAELRKEGFQSSNLFENDEAQAKNLGNVRGGYKAAMKNKRNTKSGREAARKSLDEIDDEANA
;
A
#
# COMPACT_ATOMS: atom_id res chain seq x y z
N MET A 1 -12.28 -17.48 6.25
CA MET A 1 -13.43 -16.58 6.05
C MET A 1 -13.08 -15.63 4.92
N PRO A 2 -13.93 -15.43 3.90
CA PRO A 2 -13.67 -14.45 2.86
C PRO A 2 -13.57 -13.04 3.48
N ASP A 3 -12.54 -12.30 3.08
CA ASP A 3 -12.26 -10.95 3.57
C ASP A 3 -13.36 -9.98 3.12
N LEU A 4 -13.92 -9.23 4.08
CA LEU A 4 -15.04 -8.31 3.86
C LEU A 4 -14.66 -7.23 2.84
N ALA A 5 -13.38 -6.81 2.81
CA ALA A 5 -12.87 -5.85 1.85
C ALA A 5 -12.96 -6.36 0.39
N HIS A 6 -12.74 -7.66 0.17
CA HIS A 6 -12.83 -8.27 -1.16
C HIS A 6 -14.29 -8.37 -1.64
N GLN A 7 -15.23 -8.64 -0.74
CA GLN A 7 -16.66 -8.66 -1.07
C GLN A 7 -17.15 -7.25 -1.45
N ILE A 8 -16.75 -6.23 -0.69
CA ILE A 8 -17.08 -4.83 -0.96
C ILE A 8 -16.49 -4.38 -2.30
N ALA A 9 -15.24 -4.75 -2.61
CA ALA A 9 -14.65 -4.47 -3.91
C ALA A 9 -15.42 -5.16 -5.06
N GLY A 10 -15.84 -6.41 -4.87
CA GLY A 10 -16.63 -7.17 -5.85
C GLY A 10 -18.00 -6.54 -6.11
N HIS A 11 -18.71 -6.14 -5.06
CA HIS A 11 -20.01 -5.48 -5.20
C HIS A 11 -19.87 -4.10 -5.88
N LYS A 12 -18.84 -3.32 -5.54
CA LYS A 12 -18.54 -2.05 -6.24
C LYS A 12 -18.24 -2.27 -7.72
N ALA A 13 -17.48 -3.31 -8.06
CA ALA A 13 -17.20 -3.66 -9.46
C ALA A 13 -18.48 -4.08 -10.21
N ALA A 14 -19.39 -4.81 -9.56
CA ALA A 14 -20.65 -5.24 -10.15
C ALA A 14 -21.54 -4.05 -10.54
N LEU A 15 -21.57 -2.97 -9.75
CA LEU A 15 -22.31 -1.74 -10.06
C LEU A 15 -21.85 -1.09 -11.38
N HIS A 16 -20.56 -1.14 -11.67
CA HIS A 16 -19.96 -0.55 -12.86
C HIS A 16 -19.91 -1.50 -14.07
N ASN A 17 -20.27 -2.76 -13.91
CA ASN A 17 -20.21 -3.74 -14.98
C ASN A 17 -21.47 -3.66 -15.86
N PRO A 18 -21.35 -3.34 -17.18
CA PRO A 18 -22.50 -3.25 -18.07
C PRO A 18 -23.19 -4.60 -18.33
N SER A 19 -22.51 -5.73 -18.08
CA SER A 19 -23.06 -7.08 -18.25
C SER A 19 -23.90 -7.54 -17.06
N VAL A 20 -23.97 -6.76 -15.98
CA VAL A 20 -24.75 -7.08 -14.78
C VAL A 20 -26.15 -6.46 -14.90
N SER A 21 -27.18 -7.21 -14.55
CA SER A 21 -28.57 -6.74 -14.59
C SER A 21 -28.83 -5.66 -13.53
N GLU A 22 -29.80 -4.79 -13.81
CA GLU A 22 -30.17 -3.69 -12.90
C GLU A 22 -30.65 -4.22 -11.52
N GLU A 23 -31.37 -5.33 -11.48
CA GLU A 23 -31.78 -5.98 -10.23
C GLU A 23 -30.57 -6.46 -9.40
N ALA A 24 -29.54 -6.98 -10.06
CA ALA A 24 -28.32 -7.42 -9.39
C ALA A 24 -27.48 -6.23 -8.87
N LYS A 25 -27.48 -5.11 -9.60
CA LYS A 25 -26.85 -3.86 -9.14
C LYS A 25 -27.57 -3.31 -7.92
N ALA A 26 -28.91 -3.27 -7.92
CA ALA A 26 -29.69 -2.83 -6.77
C ALA A 26 -29.35 -3.63 -5.50
N ARG A 27 -29.32 -4.96 -5.61
CA ARG A 27 -28.90 -5.83 -4.48
C ARG A 27 -27.45 -5.59 -4.04
N ALA A 28 -26.53 -5.38 -4.98
CA ALA A 28 -25.15 -5.07 -4.65
C ALA A 28 -25.03 -3.74 -3.92
N GLN A 29 -25.87 -2.75 -4.26
CA GLN A 29 -25.91 -1.46 -3.60
C GLN A 29 -26.48 -1.54 -2.18
N GLU A 30 -27.60 -2.24 -1.98
CA GLU A 30 -28.17 -2.48 -0.63
C GLU A 30 -27.16 -3.19 0.30
N TRP A 31 -26.41 -4.15 -0.25
CA TRP A 31 -25.38 -4.86 0.50
C TRP A 31 -24.21 -3.94 0.88
N LEU A 32 -23.79 -3.06 -0.04
CA LEU A 32 -22.76 -2.05 0.20
C LEU A 32 -23.19 -0.97 1.20
N ASP A 33 -24.46 -0.56 1.21
CA ASP A 33 -24.95 0.40 2.20
C ASP A 33 -24.95 -0.19 3.62
N SER A 34 -25.15 -1.51 3.73
CA SER A 34 -25.18 -2.20 5.02
C SER A 34 -23.79 -2.57 5.56
N HIS A 35 -22.81 -2.83 4.68
CA HIS A 35 -21.49 -3.38 5.07
C HIS A 35 -20.30 -2.54 4.59
N GLY A 36 -20.53 -1.53 3.75
CA GLY A 36 -19.47 -0.76 3.08
C GLY A 36 -18.58 0.04 4.03
N ASP A 37 -19.12 0.44 5.18
CA ASP A 37 -18.40 1.18 6.23
C ASP A 37 -17.61 0.26 7.17
N GLU A 38 -17.93 -1.04 7.20
CA GLU A 38 -17.25 -2.04 8.05
C GLU A 38 -15.97 -2.60 7.41
N ALA A 39 -15.70 -2.30 6.13
CA ALA A 39 -14.41 -2.64 5.54
C ALA A 39 -13.30 -1.82 6.18
N HIS A 40 -12.61 -2.42 7.15
CA HIS A 40 -11.27 -2.01 7.51
C HIS A 40 -10.36 -2.25 6.28
N TYR A 41 -10.13 -1.19 5.52
CA TYR A 41 -9.23 -1.14 4.38
C TYR A 41 -7.79 -1.43 4.82
N THR A 42 -7.44 -2.70 4.95
CA THR A 42 -6.03 -3.07 4.98
C THR A 42 -5.49 -2.76 3.58
N THR A 43 -5.06 -1.52 3.36
CA THR A 43 -4.31 -1.14 2.17
C THR A 43 -3.21 -2.17 2.08
N GLY A 44 -3.18 -2.94 0.97
CA GLY A 44 -2.36 -4.13 0.75
C GLY A 44 -0.85 -3.86 0.70
N THR A 45 -0.36 -3.11 1.68
CA THR A 45 1.01 -2.83 2.05
C THR A 45 1.16 -3.15 3.53
N THR A 46 0.78 -4.38 3.92
CA THR A 46 1.31 -5.01 5.12
C THR A 46 2.69 -5.61 4.80
N ARG A 47 3.62 -4.75 4.37
CA ARG A 47 5.06 -4.99 4.57
C ARG A 47 5.57 -3.92 5.53
N GLY A 48 5.31 -4.17 6.81
CA GLY A 48 5.60 -3.26 7.92
C GLY A 48 4.31 -2.71 8.53
N TYR A 49 3.70 -3.45 9.46
CA TYR A 49 2.79 -2.86 10.45
C TYR A 49 3.53 -1.70 11.13
N LYS A 50 2.95 -0.51 11.30
CA LYS A 50 1.71 -0.24 12.02
C LYS A 50 0.97 0.97 11.43
N ALA A 51 -0.34 0.84 11.25
CA ALA A 51 -1.28 1.92 11.47
C ALA A 51 -2.62 1.24 11.80
N ASP A 52 -2.94 1.18 13.08
CA ASP A 52 -4.32 0.96 13.51
C ASP A 52 -5.00 2.31 13.23
N ARG A 53 -5.92 2.32 12.26
CA ARG A 53 -6.24 3.49 11.42
C ARG A 53 -7.45 4.29 11.91
N ASP A 54 -7.89 4.08 13.14
CA ASP A 54 -8.98 4.88 13.74
C ASP A 54 -8.53 6.34 13.97
N ASP A 55 -7.22 6.60 14.09
CA ASP A 55 -6.62 7.94 14.30
C ASP A 55 -6.62 8.84 13.04
N GLU A 56 -6.64 8.28 11.82
CA GLU A 56 -6.45 9.07 10.58
C GLU A 56 -7.68 9.95 10.26
N ALA A 57 -8.86 9.53 10.71
CA ALA A 57 -10.12 10.24 10.48
C ALA A 57 -10.38 11.37 11.50
N GLU A 58 -9.90 11.26 12.75
CA GLU A 58 -9.92 12.38 13.71
C GLU A 58 -8.96 13.50 13.29
N LEU A 59 -7.75 13.15 12.83
CA LEU A 59 -6.74 14.10 12.32
C LEU A 59 -7.25 14.98 11.17
N ARG A 60 -8.12 14.45 10.32
CA ARG A 60 -8.68 15.21 9.18
C ARG A 60 -9.80 16.17 9.58
N LYS A 61 -10.50 15.90 10.70
CA LYS A 61 -11.61 16.72 11.19
C LYS A 61 -11.13 18.03 11.85
N GLU A 62 -9.89 18.08 12.34
CA GLU A 62 -9.22 19.28 12.88
C GLU A 62 -8.61 20.21 11.81
N GLY A 63 -8.91 19.98 10.52
CA GLY A 63 -8.47 20.88 9.44
C GLY A 63 -7.03 20.64 8.97
N PHE A 64 -6.49 19.45 9.16
CA PHE A 64 -5.20 19.09 8.58
C PHE A 64 -5.33 18.91 7.06
N GLN A 65 -5.04 19.98 6.31
CA GLN A 65 -4.95 19.92 4.86
C GLN A 65 -3.66 19.20 4.47
N SER A 66 -3.78 18.08 3.76
CA SER A 66 -2.66 17.37 3.13
C SER A 66 -2.08 18.13 1.92
N SER A 67 -2.06 19.46 1.99
CA SER A 67 -1.46 20.32 0.99
C SER A 67 0.00 20.53 1.36
N ASN A 68 0.87 19.65 0.87
CA ASN A 68 2.30 19.90 0.65
C ASN A 68 3.02 20.70 1.74
N LEU A 69 3.02 20.23 2.99
CA LEU A 69 3.83 20.83 4.04
C LEU A 69 4.10 19.75 5.11
N PHE A 70 5.39 19.56 5.46
CA PHE A 70 5.96 18.68 6.51
C PHE A 70 6.14 17.19 6.15
N GLU A 71 7.30 16.53 6.19
CA GLU A 71 8.70 16.89 6.52
C GLU A 71 9.63 15.76 6.00
N ASN A 72 10.86 16.11 5.62
CA ASN A 72 11.68 15.44 4.61
C ASN A 72 12.51 14.21 5.04
N ASP A 73 12.38 13.69 6.27
CA ASP A 73 13.30 12.65 6.74
C ASP A 73 12.67 11.24 6.80
N GLU A 74 11.40 11.11 7.22
CA GLU A 74 10.74 9.80 7.31
C GLU A 74 10.38 9.22 5.94
N ALA A 75 9.98 10.07 4.99
CA ALA A 75 9.67 9.64 3.64
C ALA A 75 10.95 9.16 2.92
N GLN A 76 12.08 9.83 3.16
CA GLN A 76 13.40 9.37 2.69
C GLN A 76 13.77 8.03 3.34
N ALA A 77 13.63 7.89 4.66
CA ALA A 77 13.90 6.64 5.38
C ALA A 77 13.05 5.45 4.87
N LYS A 78 11.76 5.68 4.60
CA LYS A 78 10.85 4.69 4.00
C LYS A 78 11.27 4.35 2.56
N ASN A 79 11.77 5.31 1.81
CA ASN A 79 12.31 5.10 0.46
C ASN A 79 13.59 4.24 0.52
N LEU A 80 14.52 4.56 1.42
CA LEU A 80 15.77 3.84 1.65
C LEU A 80 15.54 2.36 1.97
N GLY A 81 14.56 2.03 2.81
CA GLY A 81 14.20 0.63 3.13
C GLY A 81 13.78 -0.18 1.91
N ASN A 82 12.96 0.42 1.03
CA ASN A 82 12.50 -0.22 -0.21
C ASN A 82 13.65 -0.37 -1.23
N VAL A 83 14.50 0.65 -1.34
CA VAL A 83 15.69 0.64 -2.21
C VAL A 83 16.67 -0.45 -1.77
N ARG A 84 17.00 -0.53 -0.47
CA ARG A 84 17.81 -1.61 0.10
C ARG A 84 17.22 -3.00 -0.16
N GLY A 85 15.90 -3.13 -0.01
CA GLY A 85 15.17 -4.36 -0.32
C GLY A 85 15.30 -4.77 -1.79
N GLY A 86 15.19 -3.80 -2.70
CA GLY A 86 15.37 -3.99 -4.14
C GLY A 86 16.78 -4.48 -4.50
N TYR A 87 17.82 -3.86 -3.94
CA TYR A 87 19.21 -4.29 -4.18
C TYR A 87 19.49 -5.69 -3.62
N LYS A 88 18.98 -6.02 -2.41
CA LYS A 88 19.06 -7.38 -1.86
C LYS A 88 18.38 -8.42 -2.77
N ALA A 89 17.24 -8.08 -3.36
CA ALA A 89 16.55 -8.94 -4.32
C ALA A 89 17.36 -9.09 -5.62
N ALA A 90 17.91 -8.00 -6.14
CA ALA A 90 18.75 -8.00 -7.34
C ALA A 90 20.00 -8.88 -7.17
N MET A 91 20.63 -8.87 -5.98
CA MET A 91 21.77 -9.74 -5.65
C MET A 91 21.41 -11.24 -5.62
N LYS A 92 20.23 -11.59 -5.08
CA LYS A 92 19.77 -12.99 -4.96
C LYS A 92 19.14 -13.54 -6.23
N ASN A 93 18.77 -12.68 -7.18
CA ASN A 93 18.16 -13.10 -8.43
C ASN A 93 19.18 -13.83 -9.33
N LYS A 94 19.03 -15.15 -9.48
CA LYS A 94 19.88 -16.00 -10.34
C LYS A 94 19.83 -15.62 -11.82
N ARG A 95 18.76 -14.95 -12.28
CA ARG A 95 18.61 -14.47 -13.66
C ARG A 95 19.34 -13.15 -13.90
N ASN A 96 19.82 -12.50 -12.84
CA ASN A 96 20.59 -11.28 -12.95
C ASN A 96 22.06 -11.59 -13.33
N THR A 97 22.68 -10.70 -14.10
CA THR A 97 24.08 -10.86 -14.53
C THR A 97 25.03 -10.79 -13.33
N LYS A 98 26.25 -11.33 -13.48
CA LYS A 98 27.27 -11.25 -12.43
C LYS A 98 27.59 -9.79 -12.09
N SER A 99 27.80 -8.96 -13.11
CA SER A 99 28.04 -7.52 -12.97
C SER A 99 26.84 -6.79 -12.33
N GLY A 100 25.60 -7.13 -12.69
CA GLY A 100 24.40 -6.51 -12.09
C GLY A 100 24.22 -6.85 -10.61
N ARG A 101 24.62 -8.06 -10.18
CA ARG A 101 24.62 -8.45 -8.76
C ARG A 101 25.73 -7.74 -7.97
N GLU A 102 26.88 -7.52 -8.60
CA GLU A 102 28.01 -6.79 -8.00
C GLU A 102 27.70 -5.30 -7.84
N ALA A 103 27.09 -4.67 -8.86
CA ALA A 103 26.62 -3.30 -8.78
C ALA A 103 25.57 -3.11 -7.67
N ALA A 104 24.59 -4.02 -7.58
CA ALA A 104 23.59 -4.00 -6.52
C ALA A 104 24.21 -4.11 -5.11
N ARG A 105 25.31 -4.87 -4.97
CA ARG A 105 26.06 -4.96 -3.72
C ARG A 105 26.74 -3.64 -3.37
N LYS A 106 27.44 -3.02 -4.33
CA LYS A 106 28.13 -1.74 -4.12
C LYS A 106 27.16 -0.64 -3.70
N SER A 107 26.01 -0.53 -4.38
CA SER A 107 24.97 0.43 -4.00
C SER A 107 24.35 0.14 -2.64
N LEU A 108 24.26 -1.12 -2.22
CA LEU A 108 23.77 -1.47 -0.89
C LEU A 108 24.75 -1.05 0.20
N ASP A 109 26.04 -1.32 0.00
CA ASP A 109 27.11 -0.93 0.93
C ASP A 109 27.17 0.62 1.07
N GLU A 110 27.10 1.36 -0.05
CA GLU A 110 27.08 2.83 -0.03
C GLU A 110 25.88 3.40 0.77
N ILE A 111 24.69 2.83 0.60
CA ILE A 111 23.49 3.26 1.33
C ILE A 111 23.55 2.85 2.81
N ASP A 112 24.17 1.71 3.12
CA ASP A 112 24.37 1.26 4.51
C ASP A 112 25.40 2.14 5.22
N ASP A 113 26.45 2.60 4.53
CA ASP A 113 27.43 3.54 5.05
C ASP A 113 26.84 4.96 5.24
N GLU A 114 26.08 5.47 4.27
CA GLU A 114 25.45 6.81 4.34
C GLU A 114 24.43 6.93 5.48
N ALA A 115 23.71 5.85 5.81
CA ALA A 115 22.77 5.87 6.93
C ALA A 115 23.45 5.70 8.30
N ASN A 116 24.71 5.29 8.34
CA ASN A 116 25.50 5.10 9.57
C ASN A 116 26.53 6.22 9.80
N ALA A 117 26.65 7.19 8.89
CA ALA A 117 27.54 8.35 8.95
C ALA A 117 26.84 9.57 9.56
#